data_AF-A0A2V3IEZ6-F1
#
_entry.id   AF-A0A2V3IEZ6-F1
#
_cell.length_a   1.000
_cell.length_b   1.000
_cell.length_c   1.000
_cell.angle_alpha   90.00
_cell.angle_beta   90.00
_cell.angle_gamma   90.00
#
_symmetry.space_group_name_H-M   'P 1'
#
loop_
_entity.id
_entity.type
_entity.pdbx_description
1 polymer ?
#
loop_
_entity_poly.entity_id
_entity_poly.type
_entity_poly.pdbx_seq_one_letter_code
_entity_poly.pdbx_strand_id
1 'polypeptide(L)'
;MEHAQSPAQTSSHSEEPLQLESDFVCTNTPERKSVRLSSALLNYTRPTAINPLPLGSTWALDLPARLHNAIRRELIDLYNMVDSMKRRVHQLGTADMRTFFSWWRLFSSFLKTVFLTHTQVIFPWLSAKTTLPDAVNDAHIQEVQDKLQALLKEFRIANEQLSRRAPDETLARIIKGLIHMHIIVQHLESVESALPDVIEQHFQPTDQKKIEKKVASFLHSHGRVDEKKMHLLLVANAMNPEALAAWNKMLPRLIRISYRTANKRFHTTHLSAVRRLAPE
;
A
#
# COMPACT_ATOMS: atom_id res chain seq x y z
N MET A 1 -31.33 55.46 -27.51
CA MET A 1 -32.79 55.72 -27.49
C MET A 1 -33.44 54.36 -27.36
N GLU A 2 -33.81 53.98 -26.14
CA GLU A 2 -34.92 53.07 -25.79
C GLU A 2 -34.78 52.67 -24.31
N HIS A 3 -35.76 53.14 -23.56
CA HIS A 3 -36.09 52.80 -22.18
C HIS A 3 -36.87 51.48 -22.13
N ALA A 4 -36.72 50.70 -21.05
CA ALA A 4 -37.81 50.08 -20.29
C ALA A 4 -37.20 49.24 -19.15
N GLN A 5 -37.18 49.74 -17.92
CA GLN A 5 -38.21 49.55 -16.89
C GLN A 5 -38.29 48.11 -16.34
N SER A 6 -37.81 47.98 -15.10
CA SER A 6 -37.90 46.80 -14.23
C SER A 6 -38.88 47.13 -13.10
N PRO A 7 -39.86 46.28 -12.77
CA PRO A 7 -40.65 46.44 -11.58
C PRO A 7 -40.25 45.43 -10.48
N ALA A 8 -40.11 45.99 -9.28
CA ALA A 8 -40.03 45.31 -8.01
C ALA A 8 -41.35 44.58 -7.68
N GLN A 9 -41.23 43.42 -7.03
CA GLN A 9 -42.30 42.87 -6.20
C GLN A 9 -41.74 42.43 -4.85
N THR A 10 -42.12 43.20 -3.84
CA THR A 10 -42.07 42.92 -2.41
C THR A 10 -43.10 41.85 -2.05
N SER A 11 -42.66 40.76 -1.44
CA SER A 11 -43.54 39.79 -0.76
C SER A 11 -43.23 39.83 0.73
N SER A 12 -44.21 40.33 1.49
CA SER A 12 -44.26 40.26 2.94
C SER A 12 -44.71 38.87 3.35
N HIS A 13 -43.85 38.11 4.02
CA HIS A 13 -44.27 36.94 4.78
C HIS A 13 -44.15 37.24 6.26
N SER A 14 -45.32 37.28 6.88
CA SER A 14 -45.57 37.42 8.30
C SER A 14 -44.86 36.35 9.11
N GLU A 15 -44.25 36.79 10.20
CA GLU A 15 -43.67 35.99 11.26
C GLU A 15 -44.77 35.26 12.03
N GLU A 16 -44.61 33.95 12.21
CA GLU A 16 -45.35 33.15 13.18
C GLU A 16 -44.32 32.42 14.06
N PRO A 17 -44.32 32.62 15.40
CA PRO A 17 -43.31 32.06 16.28
C PRO A 17 -43.62 30.60 16.60
N LEU A 18 -42.79 29.69 16.10
CA LEU A 18 -42.77 28.29 16.52
C LEU A 18 -42.20 28.18 17.94
N GLN A 19 -43.07 27.72 18.84
CA GLN A 19 -42.77 27.41 20.23
C GLN A 19 -41.68 26.33 20.32
N LEU A 20 -40.62 26.61 21.07
CA LEU A 20 -39.60 25.66 21.49
C LEU A 20 -40.16 24.84 22.67
N GLU A 21 -40.68 23.65 22.40
CA GLU A 21 -40.78 22.57 23.39
C GLU A 21 -39.52 21.68 23.21
N SER A 22 -38.62 21.68 24.19
CA SER A 22 -38.60 20.78 25.34
C SER A 22 -38.27 19.33 24.97
N ASP A 23 -37.07 18.91 25.36
CA ASP A 23 -36.68 17.54 25.71
C ASP A 23 -36.55 16.48 24.62
N PHE A 24 -35.50 16.59 23.80
CA PHE A 24 -34.88 15.42 23.18
C PHE A 24 -34.00 14.68 24.19
N VAL A 25 -34.63 13.91 25.07
CA VAL A 25 -33.96 12.89 25.87
C VAL A 25 -33.49 11.79 24.92
N CYS A 26 -32.20 11.79 24.61
CA CYS A 26 -31.55 10.73 23.82
C CYS A 26 -31.28 9.50 24.72
N THR A 27 -32.33 8.88 25.26
CA THR A 27 -32.23 7.57 25.91
C THR A 27 -32.54 6.51 24.88
N ASN A 28 -31.48 5.89 24.34
CA ASN A 28 -31.38 4.49 23.92
C ASN A 28 -30.24 4.36 22.91
N THR A 29 -28.99 4.35 23.41
CA THR A 29 -27.90 3.77 22.63
C THR A 29 -28.09 2.26 22.71
N PRO A 30 -28.46 1.56 21.62
CA PRO A 30 -28.58 0.11 21.67
C PRO A 30 -27.24 -0.47 22.09
N GLU A 31 -27.23 -1.33 23.11
CA GLU A 31 -26.07 -2.11 23.51
C GLU A 31 -25.50 -2.81 22.27
N ARG A 32 -24.44 -2.24 21.71
CA ARG A 32 -23.74 -2.84 20.57
C ARG A 32 -23.08 -4.10 21.09
N LYS A 33 -23.60 -5.26 20.68
CA LYS A 33 -22.94 -6.55 20.88
C LYS A 33 -21.54 -6.46 20.28
N SER A 34 -20.53 -6.30 21.13
CA SER A 34 -19.13 -6.33 20.73
C SER A 34 -18.85 -7.64 20.01
N VAL A 35 -18.36 -7.55 18.78
CA VAL A 35 -17.92 -8.74 18.04
C VAL A 35 -16.64 -9.22 18.70
N ARG A 36 -16.75 -10.23 19.56
CA ARG A 36 -15.56 -10.90 20.10
C ARG A 36 -14.77 -11.49 18.93
N LEU A 37 -13.58 -10.96 18.70
CA LEU A 37 -12.59 -11.59 17.81
C LEU A 37 -12.37 -13.02 18.31
N SER A 38 -12.60 -14.01 17.45
CA SER A 38 -12.36 -15.40 17.84
C SER A 38 -10.88 -15.62 18.15
N SER A 39 -10.58 -16.52 19.10
CA SER A 39 -9.20 -16.92 19.42
C SER A 39 -8.42 -17.37 18.19
N ALA A 40 -9.10 -17.99 17.22
CA ALA A 40 -8.54 -18.34 15.91
C ALA A 40 -8.01 -17.10 15.16
N LEU A 41 -8.82 -16.04 15.02
CA LEU A 41 -8.40 -14.80 14.35
C LEU A 41 -7.26 -14.08 15.09
N LEU A 42 -7.19 -14.25 16.42
CA LEU A 42 -6.11 -13.68 17.21
C LEU A 42 -4.76 -14.36 16.95
N ASN A 43 -4.74 -15.64 16.59
CA ASN A 43 -3.52 -16.40 16.29
C ASN A 43 -2.98 -16.18 14.87
N TYR A 44 -3.81 -15.69 13.93
CA TYR A 44 -3.45 -15.49 12.52
C TYR A 44 -2.56 -14.27 12.23
N THR A 45 -2.20 -13.47 13.24
CA THR A 45 -1.37 -12.28 13.02
C THR A 45 0.11 -12.48 13.28
N ARG A 46 0.55 -13.71 13.57
CA ARG A 46 1.98 -13.99 13.58
C ARG A 46 2.49 -13.86 12.15
N PRO A 47 3.48 -12.99 11.88
CA PRO A 47 4.11 -12.94 10.58
C PRO A 47 4.63 -14.35 10.26
N THR A 48 4.41 -14.82 9.03
CA THR A 48 5.38 -15.75 8.43
C THR A 48 6.77 -15.12 8.56
N ALA A 49 7.85 -15.89 8.70
CA ALA A 49 9.19 -15.30 8.79
C ALA A 49 9.47 -14.43 7.54
N ILE A 50 9.33 -13.11 7.67
CA ILE A 50 9.56 -12.15 6.59
C ILE A 50 10.97 -11.61 6.78
N ASN A 51 11.91 -12.20 6.07
CA ASN A 51 13.31 -11.82 6.13
C ASN A 51 13.69 -11.04 4.87
N PRO A 52 14.14 -9.78 4.99
CA PRO A 52 14.74 -9.06 3.87
C PRO A 52 15.99 -9.80 3.38
N LEU A 53 16.20 -9.83 2.07
CA LEU A 53 17.44 -10.37 1.48
C LEU A 53 18.57 -9.35 1.58
N PRO A 54 19.83 -9.80 1.80
CA PRO A 54 20.98 -8.91 1.72
C PRO A 54 21.12 -8.37 0.29
N LEU A 55 21.36 -7.06 0.16
CA LEU A 55 21.69 -6.42 -1.11
C LEU A 55 23.21 -6.36 -1.28
N GLY A 56 23.69 -6.57 -2.51
CA GLY A 56 25.10 -6.51 -2.89
C GLY A 56 25.83 -7.86 -2.89
N SER A 57 25.15 -8.98 -2.58
CA SER A 57 25.75 -10.32 -2.66
C SER A 57 25.91 -10.79 -4.10
N THR A 58 24.88 -10.57 -4.91
CA THR A 58 24.79 -11.02 -6.30
C THR A 58 23.97 -10.01 -7.08
N TRP A 59 24.58 -9.41 -8.10
CA TRP A 59 23.95 -8.36 -8.91
C TRP A 59 22.66 -8.82 -9.59
N ALA A 60 22.57 -10.12 -9.92
CA ALA A 60 21.40 -10.76 -10.51
C ALA A 60 20.21 -10.84 -9.53
N LEU A 61 20.49 -11.01 -8.23
CA LEU A 61 19.50 -11.03 -7.17
C LEU A 61 19.08 -9.63 -6.73
N ASP A 62 20.00 -8.65 -6.79
CA ASP A 62 19.76 -7.28 -6.33
C ASP A 62 18.55 -6.61 -7.00
N LEU A 63 18.31 -6.90 -8.28
CA LEU A 63 17.20 -6.29 -9.03
C LEU A 63 15.82 -6.64 -8.41
N PRO A 64 15.40 -7.92 -8.33
CA PRO A 64 14.15 -8.27 -7.67
C PRO A 64 14.19 -8.01 -6.16
N ALA A 65 15.32 -8.28 -5.49
CA ALA A 65 15.44 -8.14 -4.04
C ALA A 65 15.16 -6.71 -3.54
N ARG A 66 15.58 -5.66 -4.28
CA ARG A 66 15.27 -4.26 -3.90
C ARG A 66 13.77 -3.99 -3.82
N LEU A 67 13.01 -4.45 -4.81
CA LEU A 67 11.56 -4.25 -4.85
C LEU A 67 10.87 -5.10 -3.77
N HIS A 68 11.31 -6.34 -3.63
CA HIS A 68 10.71 -7.29 -2.71
C HIS A 68 11.00 -6.94 -1.25
N ASN A 69 12.21 -6.48 -0.93
CA ASN A 69 12.54 -5.98 0.41
C ASN A 69 11.66 -4.78 0.81
N ALA A 70 11.27 -3.94 -0.14
CA ALA A 70 10.30 -2.87 0.12
C ALA A 70 8.93 -3.42 0.47
N ILE A 71 8.44 -4.44 -0.27
CA ILE A 71 7.19 -5.13 0.08
C ILE A 71 7.30 -5.79 1.44
N ARG A 72 8.38 -6.52 1.73
CA ARG A 72 8.62 -7.19 3.01
C ARG A 72 8.61 -6.20 4.17
N ARG A 73 9.27 -5.05 4.01
CA ARG A 73 9.27 -3.99 5.04
C ARG A 73 7.86 -3.49 5.33
N GLU A 74 7.07 -3.22 4.30
CA GLU A 74 5.69 -2.77 4.47
C GLU A 74 4.78 -3.87 5.05
N LEU A 75 5.01 -5.15 4.72
CA LEU A 75 4.31 -6.26 5.35
C LEU A 75 4.63 -6.36 6.84
N ILE A 76 5.89 -6.19 7.25
CA ILE A 76 6.28 -6.14 8.66
C ILE A 76 5.53 -5.00 9.37
N ASP A 77 5.51 -3.81 8.79
CA ASP A 77 4.79 -2.66 9.34
C ASP A 77 3.27 -2.94 9.43
N LEU A 78 2.68 -3.59 8.43
CA LEU A 78 1.28 -4.04 8.45
C LEU A 78 0.99 -4.98 9.62
N TYR A 79 1.79 -6.03 9.80
CA TYR A 79 1.61 -6.98 10.91
C TYR A 79 1.76 -6.29 12.27
N ASN A 80 2.75 -5.41 12.42
CA ASN A 80 2.98 -4.66 13.66
C ASN A 80 1.79 -3.74 13.98
N MET A 81 1.28 -3.00 12.99
CA MET A 81 0.09 -2.15 13.17
C MET A 81 -1.14 -2.95 13.55
N VAL A 82 -1.42 -4.05 12.84
CA VAL A 82 -2.61 -4.87 13.12
C VAL A 82 -2.50 -5.54 14.49
N ASP A 83 -1.31 -6.02 14.88
CA ASP A 83 -1.12 -6.65 16.19
C ASP A 83 -1.28 -5.63 17.34
N SER A 84 -0.69 -4.43 17.18
CA SER A 84 -0.92 -3.33 18.11
C SER A 84 -2.41 -2.96 18.21
N MET A 85 -3.09 -2.78 17.07
CA MET A 85 -4.52 -2.46 17.03
C MET A 85 -5.37 -3.55 17.71
N LYS A 86 -5.03 -4.83 17.55
CA LYS A 86 -5.71 -5.94 18.23
C LYS A 86 -5.62 -5.83 19.75
N ARG A 87 -4.44 -5.55 20.29
CA ARG A 87 -4.22 -5.43 21.75
C ARG A 87 -5.05 -4.30 22.38
N ARG A 88 -5.35 -3.25 21.61
CA ARG A 88 -6.15 -2.11 22.05
C ARG A 88 -7.48 -1.98 21.31
N VAL A 89 -8.07 -3.08 20.86
CA VAL A 89 -9.25 -3.09 19.98
C VAL A 89 -10.42 -2.23 20.49
N HIS A 90 -10.65 -2.23 21.82
CA HIS A 90 -11.70 -1.45 22.46
C HIS A 90 -11.42 0.06 22.55
N GLN A 91 -10.18 0.48 22.30
CA GLN A 91 -9.74 1.88 22.30
C GLN A 91 -9.61 2.45 20.89
N LEU A 92 -9.88 1.64 19.85
CA LEU A 92 -9.74 2.08 18.46
C LEU A 92 -10.86 3.03 18.08
N GLY A 93 -10.48 4.19 17.56
CA GLY A 93 -11.40 5.15 16.94
C GLY A 93 -11.46 5.00 15.42
N THR A 94 -12.48 5.60 14.81
CA THR A 94 -12.55 5.75 13.34
C THR A 94 -11.32 6.46 12.77
N ALA A 95 -10.70 7.37 13.53
CA ALA A 95 -9.47 8.06 13.13
C ALA A 95 -8.28 7.10 12.95
N ASP A 96 -8.19 6.04 13.75
CA ASP A 96 -7.13 5.04 13.63
C ASP A 96 -7.34 4.19 12.36
N MET A 97 -8.59 3.82 12.07
CA MET A 97 -8.93 3.12 10.82
C MET A 97 -8.67 3.97 9.58
N ARG A 98 -8.99 5.27 9.61
CA ARG A 98 -8.66 6.19 8.52
C ARG A 98 -7.15 6.30 8.32
N THR A 99 -6.39 6.34 9.41
CA THR A 99 -4.92 6.34 9.38
C THR A 99 -4.40 5.06 8.72
N PHE A 100 -4.92 3.90 9.14
CA PHE A 100 -4.60 2.60 8.57
C PHE A 100 -4.89 2.55 7.06
N PHE A 101 -6.10 2.94 6.63
CA PHE A 101 -6.46 2.90 5.21
C PHE A 101 -5.72 3.94 4.36
N SER A 102 -5.32 5.07 4.94
CA SER A 102 -4.45 6.03 4.26
C SER A 102 -3.06 5.43 3.98
N TRP A 103 -2.47 4.75 4.97
CA TRP A 103 -1.23 3.99 4.79
C TRP A 103 -1.39 2.86 3.77
N TRP A 104 -2.45 2.05 3.93
CA TRP A 104 -2.75 0.93 3.05
C TRP A 104 -2.98 1.34 1.60
N ARG A 105 -3.57 2.52 1.34
CA ARG A 105 -3.75 3.03 -0.02
C ARG A 105 -2.41 3.14 -0.75
N LEU A 106 -1.39 3.71 -0.10
CA LEU A 106 -0.07 3.84 -0.70
C LEU A 106 0.59 2.47 -0.87
N PHE A 107 0.55 1.62 0.15
CA PHE A 107 1.17 0.30 0.06
C PHE A 107 0.50 -0.60 -1.00
N SER A 108 -0.83 -0.66 -1.05
CA SER A 108 -1.55 -1.43 -2.07
C SER A 108 -1.35 -0.90 -3.50
N SER A 109 -1.23 0.41 -3.67
CA SER A 109 -0.84 1.03 -4.95
C SER A 109 0.57 0.60 -5.35
N PHE A 110 1.53 0.66 -4.42
CA PHE A 110 2.90 0.21 -4.64
C PHE A 110 2.98 -1.27 -5.00
N LEU A 111 2.27 -2.13 -4.27
CA LEU A 111 2.21 -3.56 -4.52
C LEU A 111 1.74 -3.85 -5.96
N LYS A 112 0.62 -3.24 -6.40
CA LYS A 112 0.17 -3.36 -7.80
C LYS A 112 1.26 -2.92 -8.79
N THR A 113 1.91 -1.78 -8.53
CA THR A 113 2.94 -1.25 -9.42
C THR A 113 4.17 -2.16 -9.48
N VAL A 114 4.59 -2.81 -8.39
CA VAL A 114 5.69 -3.80 -8.42
C VAL A 114 5.33 -5.00 -9.29
N PHE A 115 4.12 -5.55 -9.14
CA PHE A 115 3.67 -6.65 -10.00
C PHE A 115 3.59 -6.26 -11.48
N LEU A 116 3.12 -5.05 -11.79
CA LEU A 116 3.15 -4.51 -13.16
C LEU A 116 4.59 -4.30 -13.65
N THR A 117 5.51 -3.92 -12.77
CA THR A 117 6.94 -3.79 -13.12
C THR A 117 7.52 -5.14 -13.51
N HIS A 118 7.15 -6.22 -12.82
CA HIS A 118 7.56 -7.56 -13.21
C HIS A 118 7.05 -7.89 -14.62
N THR A 119 5.76 -7.77 -14.88
CA THR A 119 5.14 -8.22 -16.13
C THR A 119 5.38 -7.32 -17.33
N GLN A 120 5.63 -6.02 -17.12
CA GLN A 120 5.81 -5.05 -18.21
C GLN A 120 7.26 -4.62 -18.42
N VAL A 121 8.16 -4.91 -17.48
CA VAL A 121 9.55 -4.46 -17.55
C VAL A 121 10.53 -5.61 -17.37
N ILE A 122 10.48 -6.33 -16.25
CA ILE A 122 11.50 -7.33 -15.91
C ILE A 122 11.34 -8.60 -16.75
N PHE A 123 10.15 -9.20 -16.78
CA PHE A 123 9.90 -10.43 -17.52
C PHE A 123 10.02 -10.25 -19.05
N PRO A 124 9.52 -9.15 -19.67
CA PRO A 124 9.79 -8.89 -21.09
C PRO A 124 11.28 -8.69 -21.40
N TRP A 125 12.05 -8.14 -20.46
CA TRP A 125 13.50 -7.99 -20.64
C TRP A 125 14.20 -9.35 -20.62
N LEU A 126 13.79 -10.26 -19.74
CA LEU A 126 14.30 -11.64 -19.67
C LEU A 126 13.87 -12.47 -20.89
N SER A 127 12.58 -12.42 -21.25
CA SER A 127 12.00 -13.21 -22.35
C SER A 127 12.54 -12.84 -23.73
N ALA A 128 13.13 -11.65 -23.86
CA ALA A 128 13.86 -11.25 -25.07
C ALA A 128 15.15 -12.07 -25.32
N LYS A 129 15.63 -12.84 -24.33
CA LYS A 129 16.87 -13.62 -24.42
C LYS A 129 16.70 -15.10 -24.12
N THR A 130 15.69 -15.49 -23.37
CA THR A 130 15.53 -16.87 -22.89
C THR A 130 14.08 -17.18 -22.54
N THR A 131 13.74 -18.46 -22.39
CA THR A 131 12.43 -18.88 -21.91
C THR A 131 12.34 -18.64 -20.40
N LEU A 132 11.21 -18.11 -19.93
CA LEU A 132 10.99 -17.88 -18.52
C LEU A 132 10.80 -19.20 -17.76
N PRO A 133 11.39 -19.37 -16.56
CA PRO A 133 11.11 -20.50 -15.69
C PRO A 133 9.63 -20.60 -15.30
N ASP A 134 9.16 -21.79 -14.95
CA ASP A 134 7.77 -22.02 -14.54
C ASP A 134 7.31 -21.14 -13.38
N ALA A 135 8.23 -20.84 -12.44
CA ALA A 135 8.00 -19.96 -11.30
C ALA A 135 7.62 -18.52 -11.69
N VAL A 136 7.86 -18.13 -12.94
CA VAL A 136 7.55 -16.79 -13.50
C VAL A 136 6.91 -16.90 -14.88
N ASN A 137 6.24 -18.02 -15.17
CA ASN A 137 5.46 -18.16 -16.40
C ASN A 137 4.11 -17.43 -16.30
N ASP A 138 3.48 -17.19 -17.45
CA ASP A 138 2.25 -16.39 -17.53
C ASP A 138 1.10 -16.96 -16.69
N ALA A 139 0.98 -18.29 -16.62
CA ALA A 139 -0.07 -18.95 -15.86
C ALA A 139 0.09 -18.72 -14.35
N HIS A 140 1.30 -18.91 -13.82
CA HIS A 140 1.61 -18.64 -12.41
C HIS A 140 1.43 -17.16 -12.07
N ILE A 141 1.91 -16.26 -12.94
CA ILE A 141 1.74 -14.81 -12.78
C ILE A 141 0.27 -14.44 -12.70
N GLN A 142 -0.57 -14.97 -13.60
CA GLN A 142 -2.00 -14.70 -13.61
C GLN A 142 -2.66 -15.18 -12.31
N GLU A 143 -2.33 -16.39 -11.85
CA GLU A 143 -2.85 -16.93 -10.59
C GLU A 143 -2.53 -16.02 -9.39
N VAL A 144 -1.28 -15.54 -9.29
CA VAL A 144 -0.88 -14.63 -8.20
C VAL A 144 -1.58 -13.29 -8.33
N GLN A 145 -1.74 -12.76 -9.55
CA GLN A 145 -2.46 -11.51 -9.78
C GLN A 145 -3.93 -11.62 -9.37
N ASP A 146 -4.60 -12.72 -9.68
CA ASP A 146 -6.01 -12.93 -9.30
C ASP A 146 -6.17 -12.98 -7.78
N LYS A 147 -5.27 -13.70 -7.09
CA LYS A 147 -5.23 -13.75 -5.62
C LYS A 147 -4.95 -12.38 -5.01
N LEU A 148 -4.02 -11.62 -5.59
CA LEU A 148 -3.75 -10.25 -5.19
C LEU A 148 -4.98 -9.34 -5.37
N GLN A 149 -5.66 -9.44 -6.52
CA GLN A 149 -6.87 -8.65 -6.76
C GLN A 149 -7.98 -8.96 -5.75
N ALA A 150 -8.19 -10.24 -5.43
CA ALA A 150 -9.15 -10.66 -4.41
C ALA A 150 -8.81 -10.06 -3.03
N LEU A 151 -7.54 -10.14 -2.62
CA LEU A 151 -7.05 -9.54 -1.38
C LEU A 151 -7.29 -8.02 -1.33
N LEU A 152 -6.91 -7.31 -2.39
CA LEU A 152 -7.07 -5.85 -2.46
C LEU A 152 -8.55 -5.43 -2.47
N LYS A 153 -9.42 -6.27 -3.04
CA LYS A 153 -10.87 -6.06 -3.03
C LYS A 153 -11.44 -6.15 -1.61
N GLU A 154 -10.99 -7.09 -0.79
CA GLU A 154 -11.45 -7.21 0.61
C GLU A 154 -11.10 -5.96 1.43
N PHE A 155 -9.87 -5.46 1.30
CA PHE A 155 -9.48 -4.22 1.98
C PHE A 155 -10.24 -3.00 1.47
N ARG A 156 -10.55 -2.93 0.17
CA ARG A 156 -11.38 -1.86 -0.38
C ARG A 156 -12.79 -1.89 0.22
N ILE A 157 -13.42 -3.06 0.27
CA ILE A 157 -14.74 -3.24 0.87
C ILE A 157 -14.74 -2.83 2.35
N ALA A 158 -13.70 -3.22 3.09
CA ALA A 158 -13.55 -2.81 4.49
C ALA A 158 -13.44 -1.28 4.65
N ASN A 159 -12.69 -0.62 3.78
CA ASN A 159 -12.56 0.85 3.79
C ASN A 159 -13.88 1.55 3.46
N GLU A 160 -14.61 1.09 2.44
CA GLU A 160 -15.90 1.67 2.02
C GLU A 160 -16.97 1.55 3.11
N GLN A 161 -16.86 0.55 3.97
CA GLN A 161 -17.81 0.31 5.07
C GLN A 161 -17.42 1.01 6.37
N LEU A 162 -16.33 1.78 6.40
CA LEU A 162 -15.82 2.41 7.63
C LEU A 162 -16.81 3.38 8.28
N SER A 163 -17.67 4.05 7.50
CA SER A 163 -18.71 4.94 8.04
C SER A 163 -19.91 4.20 8.64
N ARG A 164 -20.07 2.90 8.31
CA ARG A 164 -21.25 2.10 8.67
C ARG A 164 -20.94 1.04 9.72
N ARG A 165 -19.67 0.78 10.02
CA ARG A 165 -19.22 -0.27 10.94
C ARG A 165 -18.41 0.30 12.07
N ALA A 166 -18.43 -0.41 13.19
CA ALA A 166 -17.54 -0.12 14.30
C ALA A 166 -16.06 -0.46 13.95
N PRO A 167 -15.08 0.21 14.58
CA PRO A 167 -13.66 -0.03 14.31
C PRO A 167 -13.20 -1.48 14.55
N ASP A 168 -13.74 -2.15 15.57
CA ASP A 168 -13.46 -3.56 15.90
C ASP A 168 -13.95 -4.52 14.81
N GLU A 169 -15.15 -4.31 14.27
CA GLU A 169 -15.65 -5.08 13.12
C GLU A 169 -14.79 -4.87 11.86
N THR A 170 -14.33 -3.63 11.66
CA THR A 170 -13.46 -3.29 10.52
C THR A 170 -12.11 -3.97 10.66
N LEU A 171 -11.54 -3.99 11.87
CA LEU A 171 -10.30 -4.70 12.18
C LEU A 171 -10.44 -6.21 11.96
N ALA A 172 -11.55 -6.83 12.36
CA ALA A 172 -11.80 -8.25 12.12
C ALA A 172 -11.73 -8.61 10.62
N ARG A 173 -12.25 -7.74 9.75
CA ARG A 173 -12.17 -7.90 8.29
C ARG A 173 -10.74 -7.75 7.77
N ILE A 174 -10.00 -6.75 8.27
CA ILE A 174 -8.58 -6.57 7.93
C ILE A 174 -7.79 -7.84 8.27
N ILE A 175 -7.96 -8.38 9.48
CA ILE A 175 -7.29 -9.62 9.92
C ILE A 175 -7.65 -10.80 9.01
N LYS A 176 -8.92 -10.95 8.63
CA LYS A 176 -9.35 -11.99 7.69
C LYS A 176 -8.64 -11.85 6.33
N GLY A 177 -8.49 -10.62 5.84
CA GLY A 177 -7.75 -10.34 4.61
C GLY A 177 -6.27 -10.72 4.71
N LEU A 178 -5.63 -10.52 5.86
CA LEU A 178 -4.21 -10.85 6.06
C LEU A 178 -3.88 -12.33 5.84
N ILE A 179 -4.84 -13.23 6.02
CA ILE A 179 -4.65 -14.68 5.80
C ILE A 179 -4.09 -14.96 4.41
N HIS A 180 -4.39 -14.14 3.41
CA HIS A 180 -3.93 -14.34 2.03
C HIS A 180 -2.58 -13.67 1.72
N MET A 181 -1.96 -12.95 2.65
CA MET A 181 -0.68 -12.25 2.42
C MET A 181 0.51 -13.20 2.20
N HIS A 182 0.44 -14.44 2.71
CA HIS A 182 1.50 -15.43 2.54
C HIS A 182 1.77 -15.75 1.06
N ILE A 183 0.73 -15.71 0.21
CA ILE A 183 0.84 -15.95 -1.24
C ILE A 183 1.79 -14.93 -1.88
N ILE A 184 1.76 -13.68 -1.42
CA ILE A 184 2.67 -12.63 -1.94
C ILE A 184 4.10 -13.02 -1.60
N VAL A 185 4.38 -13.33 -0.33
CA VAL A 185 5.74 -13.68 0.13
C VAL A 185 6.28 -14.90 -0.62
N GLN A 186 5.47 -15.95 -0.77
CA GLN A 186 5.83 -17.15 -1.55
C GLN A 186 6.16 -16.80 -3.00
N HIS A 187 5.38 -15.91 -3.63
CA HIS A 187 5.68 -15.47 -4.99
C HIS A 187 7.01 -14.70 -5.05
N LEU A 188 7.30 -13.81 -4.09
CA LEU A 188 8.57 -13.07 -4.06
C LEU A 188 9.76 -14.04 -3.96
N GLU A 189 9.65 -15.05 -3.10
CA GLU A 189 10.66 -16.10 -2.92
C GLU A 189 10.85 -16.95 -4.18
N SER A 190 9.75 -17.34 -4.85
CA SER A 190 9.82 -18.08 -6.12
C SER A 190 10.53 -17.28 -7.22
N VAL A 191 10.26 -15.98 -7.33
CA VAL A 191 10.95 -15.09 -8.27
C VAL A 191 12.44 -14.97 -7.91
N GLU A 192 12.76 -14.74 -6.64
CA GLU A 192 14.13 -14.59 -6.16
C GLU A 192 14.97 -15.86 -6.30
N SER A 193 14.33 -17.03 -6.21
CA SER A 193 15.01 -18.31 -6.41
C SER A 193 15.22 -18.63 -7.89
N ALA A 194 14.31 -18.23 -8.77
CA ALA A 194 14.33 -18.63 -10.18
C ALA A 194 15.11 -17.68 -11.09
N LEU A 195 15.12 -16.38 -10.78
CA LEU A 195 15.71 -15.37 -11.66
C LEU A 195 17.25 -15.29 -11.68
N PRO A 196 17.99 -15.48 -10.56
CA PRO A 196 19.43 -15.26 -10.54
C PRO A 196 20.18 -16.07 -11.60
N ASP A 197 19.95 -17.39 -11.67
CA ASP A 197 20.62 -18.27 -12.62
C ASP A 197 20.34 -17.87 -14.08
N VAL A 198 19.08 -17.52 -14.38
CA VAL A 198 18.66 -17.08 -15.71
C VAL A 198 19.33 -15.75 -16.09
N ILE A 199 19.42 -14.83 -15.13
CA ILE A 199 20.07 -13.53 -15.34
C ILE A 199 21.56 -13.71 -15.59
N GLU A 200 22.25 -14.53 -14.78
CA GLU A 200 23.69 -14.74 -14.91
C GLU A 200 24.08 -15.50 -16.19
N GLN A 201 23.23 -16.40 -16.67
CA GLN A 201 23.47 -17.14 -17.92
C GLN A 201 23.34 -16.27 -19.18
N HIS A 202 22.44 -15.27 -19.17
CA HIS A 202 22.05 -14.55 -20.39
C HIS A 202 22.41 -13.07 -20.41
N PHE A 203 22.81 -12.48 -19.28
CA PHE A 203 23.05 -11.05 -19.14
C PHE A 203 24.36 -10.75 -18.42
N GLN A 204 24.83 -9.51 -18.56
CA GLN A 204 26.07 -9.04 -17.95
C GLN A 204 25.78 -8.02 -16.84
N PRO A 205 26.67 -7.84 -15.85
CA PRO A 205 26.52 -6.82 -14.81
C PRO A 205 26.29 -5.40 -15.37
N THR A 206 26.80 -5.11 -16.56
CA THR A 206 26.57 -3.83 -17.24
C THR A 206 25.12 -3.58 -17.64
N ASP A 207 24.32 -4.63 -17.80
CA ASP A 207 22.89 -4.53 -18.14
C ASP A 207 22.02 -4.19 -16.93
N GLN A 208 22.48 -4.49 -15.71
CA GLN A 208 21.79 -4.18 -14.46
C GLN A 208 21.38 -2.70 -14.40
N LYS A 209 22.32 -1.78 -14.67
CA LYS A 209 22.04 -0.34 -14.63
C LYS A 209 20.97 0.09 -15.63
N LYS A 210 20.90 -0.58 -16.80
CA LYS A 210 19.92 -0.27 -17.84
C LYS A 210 18.52 -0.70 -17.39
N ILE A 211 18.39 -1.91 -16.85
CA ILE A 211 17.10 -2.42 -16.39
C ILE A 211 16.63 -1.71 -15.12
N GLU A 212 17.52 -1.43 -14.16
CA GLU A 212 17.20 -0.67 -12.95
C GLU A 212 16.72 0.75 -13.29
N LYS A 213 17.30 1.41 -14.30
CA LYS A 213 16.81 2.71 -14.77
C LYS A 213 15.42 2.62 -15.39
N LYS A 214 15.13 1.55 -16.14
CA LYS A 214 13.78 1.29 -16.68
C LYS A 214 12.77 1.07 -15.55
N VAL A 215 13.12 0.24 -14.56
CA VAL A 215 12.32 -0.01 -13.36
C VAL A 215 12.05 1.28 -12.60
N ALA A 216 13.07 2.07 -12.28
CA ALA A 216 12.90 3.33 -11.57
C ALA A 216 12.02 4.33 -12.34
N SER A 217 12.17 4.39 -13.67
CA SER A 217 11.33 5.23 -14.53
C SER A 217 9.88 4.74 -14.55
N PHE A 218 9.66 3.43 -14.58
CA PHE A 218 8.34 2.81 -14.52
C PHE A 218 7.63 3.09 -13.19
N LEU A 219 8.32 2.88 -12.06
CA LEU A 219 7.81 3.22 -10.73
C LEU A 219 7.46 4.72 -10.62
N HIS A 220 8.26 5.58 -11.25
CA HIS A 220 8.00 7.02 -11.24
C HIS A 220 6.84 7.45 -12.14
N SER A 221 6.54 6.68 -13.20
CA SER A 221 5.48 7.01 -14.15
C SER A 221 4.13 6.39 -13.79
N HIS A 222 4.11 5.30 -13.04
CA HIS A 222 2.92 4.53 -12.69
C HIS A 222 2.37 4.87 -11.30
N GLY A 223 1.05 4.96 -11.19
CA GLY A 223 0.33 5.34 -9.96
C GLY A 223 -0.30 6.74 -10.05
N ARG A 224 -0.96 7.18 -8.98
CA ARG A 224 -1.53 8.54 -8.91
C ARG A 224 -0.42 9.59 -8.79
N VAL A 225 -0.71 10.83 -9.19
CA VAL A 225 0.27 11.93 -9.19
C VAL A 225 0.94 12.11 -7.82
N ASP A 226 0.20 11.90 -6.73
CA ASP A 226 0.69 11.98 -5.36
C ASP A 226 1.47 10.74 -4.88
N GLU A 227 1.29 9.58 -5.53
CA GLU A 227 1.84 8.28 -5.14
C GLU A 227 3.12 7.91 -5.91
N LYS A 228 3.26 8.32 -7.18
CA LYS A 228 4.41 8.04 -8.07
C LYS A 228 5.77 8.27 -7.40
N LYS A 229 5.88 9.35 -6.63
CA LYS A 229 7.11 9.74 -5.94
C LYS A 229 7.34 8.89 -4.69
N MET A 230 6.26 8.43 -4.08
CA MET A 230 6.28 7.62 -2.86
C MET A 230 6.71 6.18 -3.13
N HIS A 231 6.40 5.62 -4.31
CA HIS A 231 6.87 4.27 -4.68
C HIS A 231 8.39 4.15 -4.65
N LEU A 232 9.11 5.16 -5.17
CA LEU A 232 10.58 5.19 -5.08
C LEU A 232 11.09 5.37 -3.65
N LEU A 233 10.33 6.07 -2.80
CA LEU A 233 10.68 6.26 -1.39
C LEU A 233 10.49 4.98 -0.59
N LEU A 234 9.46 4.19 -0.88
CA LEU A 234 9.26 2.85 -0.30
C LEU A 234 10.45 1.94 -0.62
N VAL A 235 10.87 1.90 -1.89
CA VAL A 235 12.04 1.14 -2.33
C VAL A 235 13.32 1.60 -1.62
N ALA A 236 13.54 2.91 -1.55
CA ALA A 236 14.71 3.47 -0.87
C ALA A 236 14.71 3.23 0.65
N ASN A 237 13.55 3.24 1.30
CA ASN A 237 13.41 3.01 2.74
C ASN A 237 13.75 1.56 3.16
N ALA A 238 13.77 0.63 2.20
CA ALA A 238 14.16 -0.76 2.41
C ALA A 238 15.65 -1.06 2.10
N MET A 239 16.42 -0.06 1.69
CA MET A 239 17.84 -0.22 1.36
C MET A 239 18.75 0.09 2.54
N ASN A 240 19.89 -0.59 2.61
CA ASN A 240 21.01 -0.16 3.45
C ASN A 240 21.65 1.15 2.90
N PRO A 241 22.45 1.89 3.68
CA PRO A 241 23.01 3.18 3.26
C PRO A 241 23.84 3.12 1.97
N GLU A 242 24.57 2.02 1.76
CA GLU A 242 25.40 1.82 0.56
C GLU A 242 24.55 1.64 -0.70
N ALA A 243 23.58 0.72 -0.66
CA ALA A 243 22.65 0.45 -1.75
C ALA A 243 21.80 1.69 -2.08
N LEU A 244 21.43 2.49 -1.07
CA LEU A 244 20.73 3.75 -1.22
C LEU A 244 21.60 4.81 -1.93
N ALA A 245 22.88 4.92 -1.57
CA ALA A 245 23.80 5.84 -2.23
C ALA A 245 23.97 5.49 -3.72
N ALA A 246 24.10 4.20 -4.04
CA ALA A 246 24.17 3.72 -5.42
C ALA A 246 22.87 4.00 -6.19
N TRP A 247 21.71 3.68 -5.60
CA TRP A 247 20.39 3.95 -6.18
C TRP A 247 20.20 5.43 -6.51
N ASN A 248 20.54 6.32 -5.57
CA ASN A 248 20.43 7.75 -5.76
C ASN A 248 21.31 8.27 -6.92
N LYS A 249 22.51 7.72 -7.12
CA LYS A 249 23.37 8.10 -8.26
C LYS A 249 22.77 7.70 -9.60
N MET A 250 22.03 6.60 -9.65
CA MET A 250 21.39 6.09 -10.87
C MET A 250 20.15 6.91 -11.28
N LEU A 251 19.41 7.47 -10.31
CA LEU A 251 18.17 8.17 -10.60
C LEU A 251 18.38 9.41 -11.49
N PRO A 252 17.54 9.60 -12.53
CA PRO A 252 17.50 10.83 -13.32
C PRO A 252 17.43 12.10 -12.43
N ARG A 253 18.09 13.17 -12.85
CA ARG A 253 18.20 14.43 -12.07
C ARG A 253 16.83 14.98 -11.62
N LEU A 254 15.84 14.95 -12.49
CA LEU A 254 14.48 15.42 -12.19
C LEU A 254 13.80 14.57 -11.10
N ILE A 255 14.01 13.25 -11.14
CA ILE A 255 13.49 12.32 -10.12
C ILE A 255 14.15 12.60 -8.76
N ARG A 256 15.45 12.86 -8.71
CA ARG A 256 16.17 13.20 -7.47
C ARG A 256 15.64 14.46 -6.77
N ILE A 257 15.32 15.51 -7.52
CA ILE A 257 14.78 16.76 -6.95
C ILE A 257 13.39 16.49 -6.36
N SER A 258 12.56 15.79 -7.13
CA SER A 258 11.22 15.38 -6.70
C SER A 258 11.26 14.50 -5.44
N TYR A 259 12.24 13.61 -5.34
CA TYR A 259 12.44 12.69 -4.22
C TYR A 259 12.65 13.44 -2.88
N ARG A 260 13.50 14.49 -2.86
CA ARG A 260 13.75 15.28 -1.63
C ARG A 260 12.48 15.91 -1.06
N THR A 261 11.65 16.49 -1.94
CA THR A 261 10.40 17.16 -1.53
C THR A 261 9.37 16.13 -1.05
N ALA A 262 9.28 14.99 -1.73
CA ALA A 262 8.37 13.91 -1.35
C ALA A 262 8.79 13.22 -0.05
N ASN A 263 10.09 13.17 0.27
CA ASN A 263 10.59 12.50 1.47
C ASN A 263 10.01 13.08 2.77
N LYS A 264 9.95 14.43 2.89
CA LYS A 264 9.31 15.07 4.05
C LYS A 264 7.87 14.59 4.21
N ARG A 265 7.09 14.60 3.13
CA ARG A 265 5.70 14.14 3.13
C ARG A 265 5.63 12.66 3.53
N PHE A 266 6.45 11.80 2.94
CA PHE A 266 6.53 10.37 3.26
C PHE A 266 6.73 10.12 4.76
N HIS A 267 7.69 10.80 5.39
CA HIS A 267 7.88 10.69 6.84
C HIS A 267 6.69 11.21 7.65
N THR A 268 6.13 12.36 7.28
CA THR A 268 5.03 12.99 8.03
C THR A 268 3.68 12.30 7.85
N THR A 269 3.48 11.51 6.79
CA THR A 269 2.20 10.85 6.50
C THR A 269 2.27 9.33 6.58
N HIS A 270 3.24 8.71 5.92
CA HIS A 270 3.29 7.24 5.80
C HIS A 270 3.95 6.61 7.02
N LEU A 271 5.17 7.04 7.36
CA LEU A 271 5.89 6.49 8.52
C LEU A 271 5.29 6.95 9.86
N SER A 272 4.68 8.13 9.91
CA SER A 272 3.94 8.58 11.09
C SER A 272 2.70 7.73 11.37
N ALA A 273 2.04 7.21 10.33
CA ALA A 273 0.91 6.29 10.48
C ALA A 273 1.35 5.00 11.17
N VAL A 274 2.51 4.43 10.78
CA VAL A 274 3.09 3.25 11.43
C VAL A 274 3.37 3.53 12.89
N ARG A 275 4.11 4.60 13.22
CA ARG A 275 4.44 4.96 14.61
C ARG A 275 3.20 5.19 15.48
N ARG A 276 2.17 5.80 14.91
CA ARG A 276 0.91 6.04 15.61
C ARG A 276 0.15 4.74 15.89
N LEU A 277 0.14 3.82 14.92
CA LEU A 277 -0.66 2.60 15.01
C LEU A 277 0.07 1.46 15.71
N ALA A 278 1.40 1.44 15.65
CA ALA A 278 2.32 0.51 16.31
C ALA A 278 3.41 1.31 17.06
N PRO A 279 3.09 1.92 18.21
CA PRO A 279 4.11 2.48 19.08
C PRO A 279 5.02 1.34 19.61
N GLU A 280 6.32 1.65 19.72
CA GLU A 280 7.32 0.77 20.34
C GLU A 280 7.00 0.49 21.82
#